data_AF-A0A7H9BYF7-F1
#
_entry.id   AF-A0A7H9BYF7-F1
#
_cell.length_a   1.000
_cell.length_b   1.000
_cell.length_c   1.000
_cell.angle_alpha   90.00
_cell.angle_beta   90.00
_cell.angle_gamma   90.00
#
_symmetry.space_group_name_H-M   'P 1'
#
loop_
_entity.id
_entity.type
_entity.pdbx_description
1 polymer ?
#
loop_
_entity_poly.entity_id
_entity_poly.type
_entity_poly.pdbx_seq_one_letter_code
_entity_poly.pdbx_strand_id
1 'polypeptide(L)'
;MTQHLTHAGLPADLTRWQLLRLVETARRPLGLSKGAVSYLRQAIGLTTDGDFTKGRICAFWASVTEIAASLSMERRQITRIETELIERGLIHKSSTNRSRRSGHRLHGVIRHEFGINLAPLIERAREIRALAQRAMQEQIEAKALRKQINKLFERIRGLGCDEAELAADAVLPNHRPSTIQSFQRLRQVAAALEAVLADFSADAGGGEMSHQCDISTLPNTNPDQIDKTCRAENRAARQPIRTTPAQTWLLASERFREYLAFYAAGLGSGRAPDEQCFVMAARDLAMNRRSGPPVSHDGP
;
A
#
# COMPACT_ATOMS: atom_id res chain seq x y z
N MET A 1 -48.47 9.95 -7.55
CA MET A 1 -47.66 10.46 -6.43
C MET A 1 -46.27 9.85 -6.55
N THR A 2 -45.22 10.65 -6.72
CA THR A 2 -43.84 10.15 -6.79
C THR A 2 -43.46 9.68 -5.37
N GLN A 3 -43.28 8.38 -5.17
CA GLN A 3 -42.92 7.85 -3.85
C GLN A 3 -41.47 8.22 -3.56
N HIS A 4 -41.26 9.16 -2.63
CA HIS A 4 -39.94 9.57 -2.18
C HIS A 4 -39.32 8.47 -1.31
N LEU A 5 -38.05 8.13 -1.59
CA LEU A 5 -37.30 7.15 -0.79
C LEU A 5 -36.75 7.84 0.46
N THR A 6 -37.33 7.49 1.60
CA THR A 6 -36.84 7.87 2.93
C THR A 6 -36.07 6.70 3.56
N HIS A 7 -35.41 6.95 4.70
CA HIS A 7 -34.63 5.93 5.40
C HIS A 7 -34.82 5.98 6.93
N ALA A 8 -34.43 4.90 7.60
CA ALA A 8 -34.43 4.75 9.06
C ALA A 8 -33.43 5.68 9.77
N GLY A 9 -32.51 6.30 9.02
CA GLY A 9 -31.49 7.21 9.54
C GLY A 9 -30.20 6.47 9.89
N LEU A 10 -29.10 7.22 10.02
CA LEU A 10 -27.87 6.64 10.52
C LEU A 10 -27.99 6.27 12.01
N PRO A 11 -27.26 5.23 12.47
CA PRO A 11 -27.08 5.00 13.89
C PRO A 11 -26.57 6.27 14.60
N ALA A 12 -27.02 6.50 15.84
CA ALA A 12 -26.74 7.75 16.56
C ALA A 12 -25.23 8.03 16.78
N ASP A 13 -24.40 6.99 16.74
CA ASP A 13 -22.94 7.07 16.88
C ASP A 13 -22.20 7.27 15.54
N LEU A 14 -22.92 7.36 14.42
CA LEU A 14 -22.36 7.47 13.07
C LEU A 14 -22.75 8.78 12.37
N THR A 15 -21.73 9.55 12.02
CA THR A 15 -21.80 10.68 11.10
C THR A 15 -21.69 10.22 9.65
N ARG A 16 -22.13 11.05 8.69
CA ARG A 16 -21.99 10.74 7.25
C ARG A 16 -20.54 10.49 6.81
N TRP A 17 -19.58 11.17 7.44
CA TRP A 17 -18.16 11.00 7.15
C TRP A 17 -17.59 9.72 7.78
N GLN A 18 -18.11 9.29 8.94
CA GLN A 18 -17.79 7.99 9.49
C GLN A 18 -18.35 6.86 8.61
N LEU A 19 -19.58 7.00 8.09
CA LEU A 19 -20.13 6.05 7.11
C LEU A 19 -19.22 5.93 5.88
N LEU A 20 -18.76 7.07 5.32
CA LEU A 20 -17.82 7.06 4.20
C LEU A 20 -16.52 6.31 4.53
N ARG A 21 -15.93 6.54 5.71
CA ARG A 21 -14.73 5.80 6.15
C ARG A 21 -15.00 4.29 6.25
N LEU A 22 -16.16 3.89 6.75
CA LEU A 22 -16.54 2.47 6.79
C LEU A 22 -16.64 1.88 5.38
N VAL A 23 -17.23 2.60 4.42
CA VAL A 23 -17.27 2.19 3.01
C VAL A 23 -15.86 2.06 2.41
N GLU A 24 -14.96 3.01 2.69
CA GLU A 24 -13.57 2.96 2.25
C GLU A 24 -12.85 1.71 2.78
N THR A 25 -13.01 1.40 4.07
CA THR A 25 -12.47 0.20 4.70
C THR A 25 -13.09 -1.08 4.12
N ALA A 26 -14.41 -1.08 3.92
CA ALA A 26 -15.18 -2.20 3.39
C ALA A 26 -15.19 -2.28 1.85
N ARG A 27 -14.36 -1.51 1.14
CA ARG A 27 -14.40 -1.43 -0.34
C ARG A 27 -14.30 -2.80 -1.01
N ARG A 28 -13.36 -3.65 -0.56
CA ARG A 28 -13.14 -4.98 -1.12
C ARG A 28 -14.31 -5.93 -0.85
N PRO A 29 -14.78 -6.12 0.40
CA PRO A 29 -15.93 -6.98 0.66
C PRO A 29 -17.23 -6.49 0.03
N LEU A 30 -17.40 -5.17 -0.17
CA LEU A 30 -18.53 -4.61 -0.91
C LEU A 30 -18.41 -4.77 -2.45
N GLY A 31 -17.28 -5.27 -2.95
CA GLY A 31 -17.05 -5.46 -4.38
C GLY A 31 -17.04 -4.13 -5.16
N LEU A 32 -16.55 -3.06 -4.54
CA LEU A 32 -16.55 -1.71 -5.12
C LEU A 32 -15.24 -1.36 -5.82
N SER A 33 -15.37 -0.72 -6.97
CA SER A 33 -14.27 -0.07 -7.67
C SER A 33 -13.73 1.13 -6.87
N LYS A 34 -12.50 1.56 -7.16
CA LYS A 34 -11.96 2.80 -6.57
C LYS A 34 -12.79 4.02 -6.98
N GLY A 35 -13.30 4.02 -8.22
CA GLY A 35 -14.17 5.07 -8.75
C GLY A 35 -15.48 5.18 -8.00
N ALA A 36 -16.11 4.05 -7.64
CA ALA A 36 -17.33 4.02 -6.84
C ALA A 36 -17.14 4.68 -5.46
N VAL A 37 -16.02 4.44 -4.78
CA VAL A 37 -15.71 5.10 -3.50
C VAL A 37 -15.49 6.61 -3.69
N SER A 38 -14.77 7.03 -4.72
CA SER A 38 -14.58 8.46 -5.04
C SER A 38 -15.91 9.15 -5.35
N TYR A 39 -16.81 8.49 -6.08
CA TYR A 39 -18.16 8.97 -6.35
C TYR A 39 -18.96 9.12 -5.05
N LEU A 40 -18.94 8.11 -4.17
CA LEU A 40 -19.64 8.18 -2.88
C LEU A 40 -19.10 9.28 -1.98
N ARG A 41 -17.78 9.56 -2.01
CA ARG A 41 -17.19 10.73 -1.32
C ARG A 41 -17.82 12.02 -1.83
N GLN A 42 -17.88 12.21 -3.15
CA GLN A 42 -18.48 13.40 -3.75
C GLN A 42 -19.98 13.50 -3.44
N ALA A 43 -20.70 12.39 -3.56
CA ALA A 43 -22.14 12.30 -3.26
C ALA A 43 -22.44 12.69 -1.81
N ILE A 44 -21.70 12.14 -0.84
CA ILE A 44 -21.85 12.51 0.57
C ILE A 44 -21.48 13.98 0.79
N GLY A 45 -20.48 14.50 0.08
CA GLY A 45 -20.11 15.92 0.10
C GLY A 45 -21.23 16.87 -0.34
N LEU A 46 -22.10 16.43 -1.26
CA LEU A 46 -23.25 17.20 -1.77
C LEU A 46 -24.50 17.12 -0.87
N THR A 47 -24.40 16.45 0.28
CA THR A 47 -25.50 16.29 1.25
C THR A 47 -25.17 16.97 2.59
N THR A 48 -26.19 17.20 3.40
CA THR A 48 -26.09 17.81 4.73
C THR A 48 -26.27 16.76 5.83
N ASP A 49 -25.78 17.01 7.04
CA ASP A 49 -25.92 16.05 8.15
C ASP A 49 -27.40 15.80 8.50
N GLY A 50 -28.26 16.82 8.36
CA GLY A 50 -29.69 16.69 8.57
C GLY A 50 -30.37 15.69 7.62
N ASP A 51 -29.83 15.51 6.42
CA ASP A 51 -30.36 14.56 5.44
C ASP A 51 -30.26 13.11 5.92
N PHE A 52 -29.31 12.78 6.81
CA PHE A 52 -29.10 11.43 7.34
C PHE A 52 -29.99 11.10 8.56
N THR A 53 -30.90 12.01 8.92
CA THR A 53 -31.84 11.82 10.03
C THR A 53 -33.00 10.91 9.62
N LYS A 54 -33.51 10.11 10.55
CA LYS A 54 -34.66 9.23 10.33
C LYS A 54 -35.83 9.93 9.64
N GLY A 55 -36.40 9.28 8.63
CA GLY A 55 -37.58 9.76 7.89
C GLY A 55 -37.31 10.91 6.92
N ARG A 56 -36.05 11.36 6.77
CA ARG A 56 -35.66 12.36 5.77
C ARG A 56 -35.35 11.69 4.43
N ILE A 57 -35.33 12.52 3.40
CA ILE A 57 -34.83 12.18 2.07
C ILE A 57 -33.35 12.55 2.08
N CYS A 58 -32.47 11.58 1.77
CA CYS A 58 -31.06 11.84 1.55
C CYS A 58 -30.75 11.71 0.07
N ALA A 59 -30.65 12.85 -0.62
CA ALA A 59 -30.47 12.88 -2.06
C ALA A 59 -29.72 14.12 -2.54
N PHE A 60 -29.17 14.02 -3.74
CA PHE A 60 -28.58 15.14 -4.48
C PHE A 60 -28.94 15.04 -5.96
N TRP A 61 -28.86 16.17 -6.66
CA TRP A 61 -29.28 16.29 -8.06
C TRP A 61 -28.21 16.95 -8.94
N ALA A 62 -26.94 16.91 -8.52
CA ALA A 62 -25.82 17.31 -9.37
C ALA A 62 -25.80 16.47 -10.65
N SER A 63 -25.57 17.11 -11.79
CA SER A 63 -25.59 16.45 -13.09
C SER A 63 -24.41 15.48 -13.27
N VAL A 64 -24.53 14.49 -14.15
CA VAL A 64 -23.42 13.59 -14.49
C VAL A 64 -22.20 14.38 -14.98
N THR A 65 -22.43 15.48 -15.72
CA THR A 65 -21.43 16.45 -16.15
C THR A 65 -20.70 17.14 -14.99
N GLU A 66 -21.44 17.62 -13.98
CA GLU A 66 -20.84 18.26 -12.79
C GLU A 66 -19.99 17.28 -11.99
N ILE A 67 -20.50 16.07 -11.76
CA ILE A 67 -19.76 15.04 -11.02
C ILE A 67 -18.50 14.63 -11.80
N ALA A 68 -18.63 14.40 -13.11
CA ALA A 68 -17.51 14.08 -13.99
C ALA A 68 -16.41 15.15 -13.91
N ALA A 69 -16.78 16.43 -13.96
CA ALA A 69 -15.84 17.54 -13.82
C ALA A 69 -15.16 17.54 -12.44
N SER A 70 -15.91 17.37 -11.36
CA SER A 70 -15.38 17.36 -9.98
C SER A 70 -14.39 16.21 -9.71
N LEU A 71 -14.58 15.06 -10.37
CA LEU A 71 -13.73 13.88 -10.20
C LEU A 71 -12.67 13.74 -11.31
N SER A 72 -12.62 14.68 -12.26
CA SER A 72 -11.78 14.61 -13.47
C SER A 72 -11.94 13.28 -14.22
N MET A 73 -13.18 12.81 -14.37
CA MET A 73 -13.55 11.55 -15.04
C MET A 73 -14.42 11.81 -16.27
N GLU A 74 -14.49 10.84 -17.18
CA GLU A 74 -15.43 10.90 -18.31
C GLU A 74 -16.88 10.66 -17.85
N ARG A 75 -17.86 11.29 -18.51
CA ARG A 75 -19.29 11.06 -18.25
C ARG A 75 -19.68 9.59 -18.33
N ARG A 76 -19.17 8.86 -19.34
CA ARG A 76 -19.44 7.42 -19.48
C ARG A 76 -18.95 6.62 -18.27
N GLN A 77 -17.81 7.01 -17.70
CA GLN A 77 -17.29 6.40 -16.48
C GLN A 77 -18.17 6.68 -15.27
N ILE A 78 -18.68 7.91 -15.11
CA ILE A 78 -19.64 8.23 -14.05
C ILE A 78 -20.91 7.41 -14.19
N THR A 79 -21.48 7.30 -15.39
CA THR A 79 -22.68 6.47 -15.63
C THR A 79 -22.43 5.01 -15.25
N ARG A 80 -21.27 4.45 -15.61
CA ARG A 80 -20.90 3.08 -15.25
C ARG A 80 -20.77 2.89 -13.73
N ILE A 81 -20.18 3.86 -13.05
CA ILE A 81 -20.06 3.85 -11.58
C ILE A 81 -21.44 3.93 -10.93
N GLU A 82 -22.35 4.76 -11.45
CA GLU A 82 -23.73 4.81 -10.96
C GLU A 82 -24.43 3.47 -11.14
N THR A 83 -24.30 2.81 -12.30
CA THR A 83 -24.82 1.46 -12.53
C THR A 83 -24.24 0.45 -11.53
N GLU A 84 -22.92 0.44 -11.34
CA GLU A 84 -22.25 -0.41 -10.34
C GLU A 84 -22.84 -0.21 -8.95
N LEU A 85 -23.01 1.05 -8.50
CA LEU A 85 -23.56 1.37 -7.18
C LEU A 85 -25.04 0.99 -7.03
N ILE A 86 -25.83 1.08 -8.11
CA ILE A 86 -27.23 0.65 -8.14
C ILE A 86 -27.33 -0.87 -8.06
N GLU A 87 -26.54 -1.60 -8.87
CA GLU A 87 -26.47 -3.06 -8.85
C GLU A 87 -26.01 -3.60 -7.49
N ARG A 88 -25.11 -2.88 -6.82
CA ARG A 88 -24.69 -3.18 -5.45
C ARG A 88 -25.70 -2.77 -4.40
N GLY A 89 -26.80 -2.10 -4.74
CA GLY A 89 -27.84 -1.67 -3.81
C GLY A 89 -27.37 -0.59 -2.83
N LEU A 90 -26.48 0.31 -3.25
CA LEU A 90 -25.96 1.40 -2.42
C LEU A 90 -26.60 2.75 -2.76
N ILE A 91 -27.06 2.95 -3.99
CA ILE A 91 -27.77 4.17 -4.38
C ILE A 91 -29.04 3.82 -5.14
N HIS A 92 -30.00 4.73 -5.13
CA HIS A 92 -31.18 4.68 -5.98
C HIS A 92 -31.19 5.88 -6.93
N LYS A 93 -31.41 5.65 -8.22
CA LYS A 93 -31.54 6.71 -9.21
C LYS A 93 -33.02 6.99 -9.46
N SER A 94 -33.53 8.07 -8.87
CA SER A 94 -34.91 8.51 -9.07
C SER A 94 -35.11 9.20 -10.42
N SER A 95 -34.03 9.65 -11.07
CA SER A 95 -34.10 10.31 -12.38
C SER A 95 -34.17 9.32 -13.55
N THR A 96 -35.15 9.46 -14.44
CA THR A 96 -35.18 8.75 -15.74
C THR A 96 -34.02 9.16 -16.64
N ASN A 97 -33.53 8.27 -17.51
CA ASN A 97 -32.36 8.49 -18.38
C ASN A 97 -32.40 9.76 -19.26
N ARG A 98 -33.60 10.28 -19.58
CA ARG A 98 -33.77 11.50 -20.39
C ARG A 98 -34.19 12.73 -19.59
N SER A 99 -34.46 12.58 -18.29
CA SER A 99 -34.97 13.69 -17.48
C SER A 99 -33.85 14.37 -16.72
N ARG A 100 -33.90 15.71 -16.69
CA ARG A 100 -32.89 16.54 -16.04
C ARG A 100 -33.01 16.36 -14.52
N ARG A 101 -31.88 16.18 -13.85
CA ARG A 101 -31.85 16.11 -12.38
C ARG A 101 -32.34 17.45 -11.81
N SER A 102 -33.20 17.38 -10.79
CA SER A 102 -33.77 18.54 -10.13
C SER A 102 -34.17 18.21 -8.70
N GLY A 103 -34.29 19.21 -7.84
CA GLY A 103 -34.73 19.03 -6.48
C GLY A 103 -35.00 20.37 -5.81
N HIS A 104 -35.77 20.34 -4.73
CA HIS A 104 -36.11 21.52 -3.97
C HIS A 104 -35.94 21.27 -2.47
N ARG A 105 -35.25 22.19 -1.82
CA ARG A 105 -35.11 22.25 -0.36
C ARG A 105 -35.90 23.44 0.17
N LEU A 106 -36.66 23.19 1.22
CA LEU A 106 -37.35 24.22 1.99
C LEU A 106 -36.85 24.16 3.44
N HIS A 107 -36.31 25.28 3.94
CA HIS A 107 -35.65 25.35 5.25
C HIS A 107 -34.57 24.26 5.46
N GLY A 108 -33.75 24.03 4.45
CA GLY A 108 -32.67 23.02 4.47
C GLY A 108 -33.13 21.58 4.26
N VAL A 109 -34.43 21.29 4.36
CA VAL A 109 -35.01 19.95 4.21
C VAL A 109 -35.40 19.69 2.75
N ILE A 110 -35.00 18.55 2.20
CA ILE A 110 -35.45 18.13 0.87
C ILE A 110 -36.96 17.85 0.90
N ARG A 111 -37.72 18.54 0.04
CA ARG A 111 -39.17 18.32 -0.13
C ARG A 111 -39.47 17.43 -1.32
N HIS A 112 -38.67 17.57 -2.38
CA HIS A 112 -38.78 16.77 -3.58
C HIS A 112 -37.39 16.61 -4.20
N GLU A 113 -37.06 15.39 -4.62
CA GLU A 113 -35.83 15.03 -5.31
C GLU A 113 -36.12 14.29 -6.61
N PHE A 114 -35.30 14.59 -7.62
CA PHE A 114 -35.22 13.86 -8.86
C PHE A 114 -33.75 13.77 -9.27
N GLY A 115 -33.05 12.76 -8.75
CA GLY A 115 -31.61 12.63 -8.89
C GLY A 115 -31.11 11.30 -8.37
N ILE A 116 -30.13 11.36 -7.46
CA ILE A 116 -29.54 10.21 -6.79
C ILE A 116 -29.90 10.26 -5.31
N ASN A 117 -30.47 9.17 -4.80
CA ASN A 117 -30.89 8.99 -3.43
C ASN A 117 -29.98 7.96 -2.73
N LEU A 118 -29.51 8.30 -1.53
CA LEU A 118 -28.57 7.52 -0.72
C LEU A 118 -29.27 6.70 0.38
N ALA A 119 -30.60 6.67 0.43
CA ALA A 119 -31.34 5.84 1.39
C ALA A 119 -30.84 4.38 1.44
N PRO A 120 -30.57 3.67 0.31
CA PRO A 120 -30.04 2.31 0.38
C PRO A 120 -28.68 2.18 1.09
N LEU A 121 -27.79 3.17 0.92
CA LEU A 121 -26.52 3.22 1.63
C LEU A 121 -26.72 3.35 3.15
N ILE A 122 -27.70 4.17 3.55
CA ILE A 122 -27.99 4.46 4.96
C ILE A 122 -28.61 3.23 5.64
N GLU A 123 -29.56 2.55 4.97
CA GLU A 123 -30.16 1.31 5.48
C GLU A 123 -29.10 0.22 5.73
N ARG A 124 -28.06 0.20 4.89
CA ARG A 124 -26.97 -0.79 4.98
C ARG A 124 -25.83 -0.36 5.90
N ALA A 125 -25.94 0.76 6.62
CA ALA A 125 -24.86 1.28 7.46
C ALA A 125 -24.36 0.25 8.50
N ARG A 126 -25.26 -0.54 9.09
CA ARG A 126 -24.90 -1.60 10.06
C ARG A 126 -24.13 -2.76 9.42
N GLU A 127 -24.57 -3.20 8.25
CA GLU A 127 -23.89 -4.24 7.46
C GLU A 127 -22.48 -3.76 7.07
N ILE A 128 -22.39 -2.55 6.51
CA ILE A 128 -21.12 -1.94 6.09
C ILE A 128 -20.16 -1.82 7.28
N ARG A 129 -20.65 -1.43 8.47
CA ARG A 129 -19.86 -1.39 9.70
C ARG A 129 -19.28 -2.76 10.05
N ALA A 130 -20.08 -3.82 10.00
CA ALA A 130 -19.63 -5.18 10.28
C ALA A 130 -18.57 -5.65 9.25
N LEU A 131 -18.78 -5.37 7.96
CA LEU A 131 -17.80 -5.66 6.91
C LEU A 131 -16.49 -4.90 7.10
N ALA A 132 -16.56 -3.62 7.49
CA ALA A 132 -15.37 -2.80 7.77
C ALA A 132 -14.60 -3.33 8.98
N GLN A 133 -15.28 -3.74 10.04
CA GLN A 133 -14.66 -4.34 11.23
C GLN A 133 -13.92 -5.64 10.89
N ARG A 134 -14.54 -6.54 10.11
CA ARG A 134 -13.90 -7.77 9.63
C ARG A 134 -12.68 -7.46 8.77
N ALA A 135 -12.81 -6.54 7.81
CA ALA A 135 -11.69 -6.14 6.95
C ALA A 135 -10.52 -5.53 7.74
N MET A 136 -10.81 -4.79 8.83
CA MET A 136 -9.78 -4.25 9.71
C MET A 136 -9.08 -5.35 10.53
N GLN A 137 -9.84 -6.30 11.08
CA GLN A 137 -9.31 -7.47 11.78
C GLN A 137 -8.41 -8.30 10.87
N GLU A 138 -8.87 -8.62 9.67
CA GLU A 138 -8.07 -9.34 8.67
C GLU A 138 -6.76 -8.61 8.34
N GLN A 139 -6.75 -7.28 8.26
CA GLN A 139 -5.53 -6.52 8.04
C GLN A 139 -4.55 -6.59 9.23
N ILE A 140 -5.06 -6.53 10.45
CA ILE A 140 -4.27 -6.67 11.67
C ILE A 140 -3.65 -8.07 11.72
N GLU A 141 -4.46 -9.11 11.51
CA GLU A 141 -4.02 -10.50 11.48
C GLU A 141 -3.03 -10.76 10.34
N ALA A 142 -3.30 -10.24 9.13
CA ALA A 142 -2.36 -10.34 8.01
C ALA A 142 -1.01 -9.68 8.33
N LYS A 143 -1.00 -8.58 9.09
CA LYS A 143 0.25 -7.94 9.55
C LYS A 143 0.96 -8.80 10.60
N ALA A 144 0.22 -9.42 11.52
CA ALA A 144 0.78 -10.34 12.51
C ALA A 144 1.39 -11.59 11.83
N LEU A 145 0.68 -12.20 10.90
CA LEU A 145 1.16 -13.36 10.12
C LEU A 145 2.43 -13.06 9.35
N ARG A 146 2.55 -11.88 8.72
CA ARG A 146 3.80 -11.49 8.04
C ARG A 146 4.99 -11.42 9.00
N LYS A 147 4.78 -10.90 10.21
CA LYS A 147 5.82 -10.89 11.25
C LYS A 147 6.15 -12.30 11.72
N GLN A 148 5.14 -13.16 11.91
CA GLN A 148 5.31 -14.55 12.30
C GLN A 148 6.10 -15.34 11.24
N ILE A 149 5.77 -15.19 9.97
CA ILE A 149 6.50 -15.82 8.86
C ILE A 149 7.98 -15.43 8.89
N ASN A 150 8.30 -14.15 9.05
CA ASN A 150 9.70 -13.72 9.17
C ASN A 150 10.40 -14.39 10.37
N LYS A 151 9.74 -14.46 11.53
CA LYS A 151 10.27 -15.16 12.71
C LYS A 151 10.46 -16.66 12.48
N LEU A 152 9.57 -17.31 11.73
CA LEU A 152 9.72 -18.72 11.37
C LEU A 152 10.94 -18.93 10.49
N PHE A 153 11.16 -18.08 9.49
CA PHE A 153 12.39 -18.11 8.69
C PHE A 153 13.66 -17.86 9.52
N GLU A 154 13.63 -16.97 10.51
CA GLU A 154 14.75 -16.79 11.44
C GLU A 154 15.00 -18.04 12.29
N ARG A 155 13.94 -18.70 12.79
CA ARG A 155 14.04 -19.94 13.57
C ARG A 155 14.55 -21.12 12.75
N ILE A 156 14.07 -21.29 11.51
CA ILE A 156 14.51 -22.34 10.59
C ILE A 156 16.00 -22.19 10.28
N ARG A 157 16.45 -20.97 9.93
CA ARG A 157 17.88 -20.67 9.74
C ARG A 157 18.70 -20.93 11.01
N GLY A 158 18.11 -20.70 12.18
CA GLY A 158 18.74 -20.99 13.48
C GLY A 158 18.96 -22.48 13.77
N LEU A 159 18.31 -23.40 13.03
CA LEU A 159 18.59 -24.84 13.14
C LEU A 159 19.91 -25.24 12.48
N GLY A 160 20.41 -24.45 11.52
CA GLY A 160 21.64 -24.78 10.77
C GLY A 160 21.56 -26.04 9.92
N CYS A 161 20.35 -26.43 9.49
CA CYS A 161 20.08 -27.60 8.65
C CYS A 161 19.71 -27.14 7.23
N ASP A 162 20.53 -27.52 6.24
CA ASP A 162 20.36 -27.13 4.84
C ASP A 162 19.05 -27.68 4.25
N GLU A 163 18.64 -28.89 4.65
CA GLU A 163 17.39 -29.51 4.24
C GLU A 163 16.17 -28.71 4.74
N ALA A 164 16.25 -28.14 5.95
CA ALA A 164 15.19 -27.30 6.52
C ALA A 164 15.07 -25.97 5.77
N GLU A 165 16.19 -25.37 5.37
CA GLU A 165 16.20 -24.15 4.56
C GLU A 165 15.63 -24.39 3.15
N LEU A 166 16.02 -25.50 2.50
CA LEU A 166 15.47 -25.90 1.20
C LEU A 166 13.97 -26.16 1.26
N ALA A 167 13.47 -26.80 2.32
CA ALA A 167 12.04 -27.00 2.53
C ALA A 167 11.29 -25.68 2.72
N ALA A 168 11.87 -24.73 3.47
CA ALA A 168 11.30 -23.40 3.66
C ALA A 168 11.29 -22.57 2.36
N ASP A 169 12.34 -22.69 1.54
CA ASP A 169 12.43 -22.10 0.20
C ASP A 169 11.32 -22.61 -0.72
N ALA A 170 11.03 -23.91 -0.68
CA ALA A 170 9.92 -24.47 -1.46
C ALA A 170 8.55 -23.89 -1.07
N VAL A 171 8.34 -23.54 0.21
CA VAL A 171 7.10 -22.93 0.70
C VAL A 171 6.97 -21.47 0.24
N LEU A 172 8.05 -20.69 0.33
CA LEU A 172 8.08 -19.29 -0.12
C LEU A 172 9.48 -18.90 -0.63
N PRO A 173 9.74 -19.01 -1.95
CA PRO A 173 11.09 -18.91 -2.54
C PRO A 173 11.87 -17.61 -2.32
N ASN A 174 11.19 -16.50 -2.00
CA ASN A 174 11.85 -15.20 -1.82
C ASN A 174 11.90 -14.76 -0.34
N HIS A 175 11.38 -15.58 0.59
CA HIS A 175 11.24 -15.29 2.03
C HIS A 175 10.53 -13.97 2.36
N ARG A 176 9.80 -13.39 1.39
CA ARG A 176 9.17 -12.07 1.49
C ARG A 176 7.66 -12.22 1.63
N PRO A 177 7.11 -12.32 2.84
CA PRO A 177 5.66 -12.42 3.01
C PRO A 177 4.93 -11.11 2.68
N SER A 178 5.65 -10.01 2.42
CA SER A 178 5.09 -8.74 1.94
C SER A 178 4.53 -8.82 0.52
N THR A 179 4.98 -9.76 -0.32
CA THR A 179 4.46 -9.95 -1.69
C THR A 179 3.08 -10.63 -1.68
N ILE A 180 2.74 -11.34 -0.60
CA ILE A 180 1.48 -12.06 -0.48
C ILE A 180 0.37 -11.08 -0.07
N GLN A 181 -0.59 -10.87 -0.98
CA GLN A 181 -1.74 -10.01 -0.74
C GLN A 181 -2.95 -10.76 -0.16
N SER A 182 -3.07 -12.06 -0.44
CA SER A 182 -4.16 -12.89 0.06
C SER A 182 -3.93 -13.28 1.51
N PHE A 183 -4.91 -12.97 2.37
CA PHE A 183 -4.89 -13.35 3.78
C PHE A 183 -4.87 -14.88 3.96
N GLN A 184 -5.66 -15.60 3.18
CA GLN A 184 -5.68 -17.07 3.22
C GLN A 184 -4.33 -17.67 2.85
N ARG A 185 -3.65 -17.12 1.81
CA ARG A 185 -2.32 -17.59 1.43
C ARG A 185 -1.28 -17.32 2.53
N LEU A 186 -1.36 -16.19 3.24
CA LEU A 186 -0.49 -15.93 4.38
C LEU A 186 -0.67 -16.97 5.49
N ARG A 187 -1.91 -17.34 5.80
CA ARG A 187 -2.20 -18.40 6.80
C ARG A 187 -1.62 -19.75 6.37
N GLN A 188 -1.80 -20.13 5.10
CA GLN A 188 -1.24 -21.37 4.56
C GLN A 188 0.28 -21.40 4.63
N VAL A 189 0.95 -20.29 4.27
CA VAL A 189 2.41 -20.19 4.33
C VAL A 189 2.92 -20.26 5.75
N ALA A 190 2.28 -19.57 6.70
CA ALA A 190 2.66 -19.64 8.11
C ALA A 190 2.55 -21.08 8.65
N ALA A 191 1.42 -21.76 8.38
CA ALA A 191 1.22 -23.14 8.82
C ALA A 191 2.23 -24.12 8.17
N ALA A 192 2.54 -23.95 6.89
CA ALA A 192 3.53 -24.78 6.22
C ALA A 192 4.94 -24.59 6.79
N LEU A 193 5.34 -23.35 7.10
CA LEU A 193 6.64 -23.08 7.74
C LEU A 193 6.68 -23.58 9.19
N GLU A 194 5.56 -23.57 9.91
CA GLU A 194 5.46 -24.21 11.23
C GLU A 194 5.65 -25.73 11.15
N ALA A 195 5.07 -26.38 10.14
CA ALA A 195 5.27 -27.80 9.89
C ALA A 195 6.73 -28.12 9.57
N VAL A 196 7.36 -27.37 8.65
CA VAL A 196 8.80 -27.51 8.36
C VAL A 196 9.62 -27.37 9.64
N LEU A 197 9.38 -26.32 10.42
CA LEU A 197 10.11 -26.13 11.67
C LEU A 197 9.91 -27.31 12.64
N ALA A 198 8.69 -27.84 12.74
CA ALA A 198 8.38 -28.98 13.62
C ALA A 198 9.15 -30.24 13.20
N ASP A 199 9.12 -30.58 11.90
CA ASP A 199 9.77 -31.78 11.34
C ASP A 199 11.28 -31.79 11.64
N PHE A 200 11.97 -30.68 11.36
CA PHE A 200 13.43 -30.61 11.55
C PHE A 200 13.85 -30.29 13.00
N SER A 201 12.97 -29.77 13.84
CA SER A 201 13.27 -29.56 15.27
C SER A 201 13.24 -30.85 16.09
N ALA A 202 12.49 -31.86 15.65
CA ALA A 202 12.46 -33.18 16.29
C ALA A 202 13.76 -33.96 16.03
N ASP A 203 14.29 -33.85 14.81
CA ASP A 203 15.51 -34.57 14.39
C ASP A 203 16.80 -33.96 14.95
N ALA A 204 16.81 -32.66 15.27
CA ALA A 204 17.94 -31.99 15.92
C ALA A 204 18.25 -32.48 17.35
N GLY A 205 17.33 -33.22 17.99
CA GLY A 205 17.51 -33.82 19.31
C GLY A 205 18.28 -35.15 19.33
N GLY A 206 18.61 -35.71 18.16
CA GLY A 206 19.23 -37.04 18.01
C GLY A 206 20.71 -37.04 17.64
N GLY A 207 21.39 -35.89 17.62
CA GLY A 207 22.82 -35.81 17.32
C GLY A 207 23.68 -36.38 18.45
N GLU A 208 24.24 -37.57 18.22
CA GLU A 208 25.29 -38.21 19.01
C GLU A 208 26.36 -37.22 19.51
N MET A 209 26.50 -37.18 20.83
CA MET A 209 27.62 -36.55 21.51
C MET A 209 28.88 -37.38 21.23
N SER A 210 29.81 -36.86 20.44
CA SER A 210 31.17 -37.41 20.34
C SER A 210 32.23 -36.31 20.39
N HIS A 211 32.93 -36.34 21.53
CA HIS A 211 34.35 -36.07 21.77
C HIS A 211 35.03 -34.78 21.28
N GLN A 212 35.33 -33.95 22.30
CA GLN A 212 36.62 -33.29 22.57
C GLN A 212 37.28 -32.46 21.46
N CYS A 213 37.34 -31.14 21.71
CA CYS A 213 38.54 -30.37 21.42
C CYS A 213 38.93 -29.55 22.65
N ASP A 214 40.23 -29.56 22.91
CA ASP A 214 40.90 -29.04 24.08
C ASP A 214 40.79 -27.53 24.27
N ILE A 215 40.78 -27.20 25.56
CA ILE A 215 41.19 -25.96 26.22
C ILE A 215 41.91 -24.95 25.30
N SER A 216 41.30 -23.78 25.12
CA SER A 216 42.04 -22.52 25.06
C SER A 216 41.43 -21.53 26.04
N THR A 217 42.27 -21.13 26.99
CA THR A 217 42.02 -20.19 28.07
C THR A 217 41.49 -18.84 27.56
N LEU A 218 40.43 -18.34 28.19
CA LEU A 218 39.87 -17.00 27.96
C LEU A 218 40.91 -15.90 28.22
N PRO A 219 41.06 -14.91 27.33
CA PRO A 219 41.47 -13.59 27.76
C PRO A 219 40.27 -12.92 28.43
N ASN A 220 40.44 -12.62 29.70
CA ASN A 220 39.58 -11.77 30.49
C ASN A 220 39.52 -10.36 29.86
N THR A 221 38.37 -9.99 29.30
CA THR A 221 38.03 -8.60 29.05
C THR A 221 36.58 -8.37 29.46
N ASN A 222 36.43 -7.73 30.62
CA ASN A 222 35.18 -7.21 31.16
C ASN A 222 34.42 -6.40 30.10
N PRO A 223 33.10 -6.63 29.88
CA PRO A 223 32.24 -5.61 29.31
C PRO A 223 31.50 -4.90 30.43
N ASP A 224 31.89 -3.66 30.66
CA ASP A 224 31.06 -2.66 31.33
C ASP A 224 29.65 -2.61 30.72
N GLN A 225 28.71 -2.26 31.59
CA GLN A 225 27.30 -1.96 31.36
C GLN A 225 26.95 -1.49 29.94
N ILE A 226 26.14 -2.26 29.20
CA ILE A 226 25.28 -1.71 28.15
C ILE A 226 23.86 -1.74 28.66
N ASP A 227 23.54 -0.65 29.35
CA ASP A 227 22.19 -0.25 29.64
C ASP A 227 21.63 0.53 28.43
N LYS A 228 20.31 0.40 28.24
CA LYS A 228 19.41 1.25 27.44
C LYS A 228 19.17 0.91 25.96
N THR A 229 17.97 0.35 25.75
CA THR A 229 16.87 1.02 25.06
C THR A 229 17.25 2.11 24.04
N CYS A 230 17.15 1.81 22.75
CA CYS A 230 16.99 2.85 21.73
C CYS A 230 15.73 2.62 20.88
N ARG A 231 14.85 3.62 20.98
CA ARG A 231 13.67 3.84 20.16
C ARG A 231 14.05 3.94 18.69
N ALA A 232 13.08 3.64 17.82
CA ALA A 232 13.18 3.86 16.38
C ALA A 232 13.43 5.35 16.10
N GLU A 233 14.64 5.68 15.69
CA GLU A 233 14.96 7.00 15.17
C GLU A 233 14.42 7.16 13.75
N ASN A 234 13.64 8.23 13.59
CA ASN A 234 13.17 8.88 12.38
C ASN A 234 13.91 8.49 11.08
N ARG A 235 13.16 7.88 10.15
CA ARG A 235 13.55 7.65 8.75
C ARG A 235 13.70 8.94 7.91
N ALA A 236 13.76 10.11 8.55
CA ALA A 236 13.70 11.43 7.92
C ALA A 236 15.04 12.22 7.95
N ALA A 237 16.14 11.63 8.41
CA ALA A 237 17.46 12.27 8.40
C ALA A 237 18.57 11.29 7.99
N ARG A 238 18.51 10.74 6.76
CA ARG A 238 19.75 10.28 6.13
C ARG A 238 20.49 11.53 5.68
N GLN A 239 21.51 11.94 6.43
CA GLN A 239 22.45 12.94 5.94
C GLN A 239 22.96 12.46 4.58
N PRO A 240 23.05 13.33 3.55
CA PRO A 240 23.67 12.94 2.30
C PRO A 240 25.11 12.50 2.60
N ILE A 241 25.50 11.35 2.07
CA ILE A 241 26.87 10.85 2.17
C ILE A 241 27.76 11.95 1.59
N ARG A 242 28.60 12.58 2.43
CA ARG A 242 29.56 13.61 2.01
C ARG A 242 30.76 12.97 1.32
N THR A 243 30.51 12.12 0.32
CA THR A 243 31.56 11.65 -0.58
C THR A 243 31.97 12.82 -1.46
N THR A 244 33.22 13.27 -1.32
CA THR A 244 33.74 14.32 -2.21
C THR A 244 33.95 13.74 -3.61
N PRO A 245 33.84 14.56 -4.68
CA PRO A 245 34.10 14.10 -6.05
C PRO A 245 35.43 13.33 -6.22
N ALA A 246 36.46 13.72 -5.47
CA ALA A 246 37.75 13.02 -5.43
C ALA A 246 37.68 11.63 -4.80
N GLN A 247 36.90 11.44 -3.73
CA GLN A 247 36.68 10.12 -3.12
C GLN A 247 35.85 9.21 -4.03
N THR A 248 34.87 9.78 -4.73
CA THR A 248 34.03 9.03 -5.68
C THR A 248 34.85 8.50 -6.87
N TRP A 249 35.86 9.25 -7.31
CA TRP A 249 36.81 8.80 -8.34
C TRP A 249 37.63 7.58 -7.90
N LEU A 250 38.13 7.58 -6.65
CA LEU A 250 38.92 6.47 -6.10
C LEU A 250 38.09 5.19 -5.95
N LEU A 251 36.82 5.32 -5.57
CA LEU A 251 35.90 4.20 -5.34
C LEU A 251 35.19 3.72 -6.62
N ALA A 252 35.32 4.46 -7.72
CA ALA A 252 34.69 4.12 -8.99
C ALA A 252 35.26 2.82 -9.57
N SER A 253 34.37 1.98 -10.09
CA SER A 253 34.76 0.83 -10.90
C SER A 253 35.52 1.29 -12.14
N GLU A 254 36.39 0.43 -12.68
CA GLU A 254 37.22 0.74 -13.84
C GLU A 254 36.38 1.23 -15.03
N ARG A 255 35.27 0.55 -15.33
CA ARG A 255 34.32 0.98 -16.37
C ARG A 255 33.70 2.35 -16.07
N PHE A 256 33.38 2.65 -14.82
CA PHE A 256 32.79 3.95 -14.49
C PHE A 256 33.82 5.09 -14.61
N ARG A 257 35.10 4.81 -14.32
CA ARG A 257 36.20 5.77 -14.52
C ARG A 257 36.39 6.14 -15.99
N GLU A 258 36.18 5.22 -16.93
CA GLU A 258 36.25 5.50 -18.38
C GLU A 258 35.19 6.52 -18.82
N TYR A 259 33.94 6.34 -18.40
CA TYR A 259 32.87 7.30 -18.69
C TYR A 259 33.14 8.65 -18.00
N LEU A 260 33.63 8.64 -16.77
CA LEU A 260 33.99 9.88 -16.07
C LEU A 260 35.13 10.62 -16.77
N ALA A 261 36.16 9.92 -17.25
CA ALA A 261 37.27 10.50 -17.99
C ALA A 261 36.81 11.16 -19.29
N PHE A 262 35.86 10.54 -20.01
CA PHE A 262 35.25 11.12 -21.20
C PHE A 262 34.60 12.48 -20.93
N TYR A 263 33.73 12.56 -19.92
CA TYR A 263 33.06 13.83 -19.59
C TYR A 263 33.99 14.86 -18.96
N ALA A 264 35.01 14.40 -18.22
CA ALA A 264 36.03 15.30 -17.67
C ALA A 264 36.92 15.91 -18.77
N ALA A 265 37.21 15.16 -19.84
CA ALA A 265 38.01 15.67 -20.97
C ALA A 265 37.33 16.84 -21.69
N GLY A 266 36.00 16.87 -21.74
CA GLY A 266 35.22 17.97 -22.32
C GLY A 266 35.23 19.28 -21.52
N LEU A 267 35.75 19.29 -20.29
CA LEU A 267 35.81 20.47 -19.41
C LEU A 267 37.11 21.28 -19.51
N GLY A 268 38.05 20.87 -20.38
CA GLY A 268 39.37 21.48 -20.52
C GLY A 268 40.41 20.87 -19.58
N SER A 269 41.67 20.82 -20.02
CA SER A 269 42.74 20.08 -19.33
C SER A 269 42.98 20.60 -17.91
N GLY A 270 42.90 19.69 -16.93
CA GLY A 270 43.35 19.92 -15.55
C GLY A 270 42.27 20.20 -14.51
N ARG A 271 40.98 20.19 -14.86
CA ARG A 271 39.89 20.33 -13.87
C ARG A 271 39.42 18.96 -13.37
N ALA A 272 39.32 18.79 -12.05
CA ALA A 272 38.73 17.60 -11.45
C ALA A 272 37.24 17.47 -11.86
N PRO A 273 36.73 16.25 -12.09
CA PRO A 273 35.35 16.03 -12.51
C PRO A 273 34.37 16.60 -11.47
N ASP A 274 33.42 17.41 -11.96
CA ASP A 274 32.39 18.01 -11.13
C ASP A 274 31.18 17.08 -10.96
N GLU A 275 30.23 17.46 -10.10
CA GLU A 275 29.03 16.65 -9.84
C GLU A 275 28.21 16.38 -11.12
N GLN A 276 28.26 17.27 -12.11
CA GLN A 276 27.54 17.08 -13.37
C GLN A 276 28.16 15.96 -14.21
N CYS A 277 29.49 15.85 -14.25
CA CYS A 277 30.18 14.71 -14.88
C CYS A 277 29.75 13.38 -14.28
N PHE A 278 29.61 13.30 -12.95
CA PHE A 278 29.19 12.06 -12.27
C PHE A 278 27.77 11.67 -12.64
N VAL A 279 26.84 12.63 -12.70
CA VAL A 279 25.45 12.38 -13.07
C VAL A 279 25.34 11.90 -14.52
N MET A 280 26.07 12.54 -15.45
CA MET A 280 26.06 12.16 -16.86
C MET A 280 26.70 10.78 -17.08
N ALA A 281 27.86 10.52 -16.50
CA ALA A 281 28.51 9.21 -16.55
C ALA A 281 27.61 8.10 -15.97
N ALA A 282 26.91 8.36 -14.86
CA ALA A 282 26.04 7.37 -14.24
C ALA A 282 24.81 7.07 -15.09
N ARG A 283 24.24 8.09 -15.73
CA ARG A 283 23.11 7.95 -16.64
C ARG A 283 23.49 7.12 -17.86
N ASP A 284 24.63 7.41 -18.48
CA ASP A 284 25.06 6.72 -19.70
C ASP A 284 25.55 5.30 -19.43
N LEU A 285 26.25 5.06 -18.31
CA LEU A 285 26.57 3.69 -17.88
C LEU A 285 25.30 2.86 -17.62
N ALA A 286 24.26 3.48 -17.05
CA ALA A 286 22.99 2.81 -16.81
C ALA A 286 22.25 2.47 -18.12
N MET A 287 22.38 3.31 -19.15
CA MET A 287 21.77 3.11 -20.46
C MET A 287 22.57 2.12 -21.35
N ASN A 288 23.89 2.12 -21.25
CA ASN A 288 24.80 1.38 -22.16
C ASN A 288 25.56 0.25 -21.47
N ARG A 289 24.86 -0.63 -20.73
CA ARG A 289 25.47 -1.74 -19.96
C ARG A 289 26.35 -2.73 -20.76
N ARG A 290 26.30 -2.70 -22.10
CA ARG A 290 27.08 -3.59 -23.00
C ARG A 290 28.02 -2.84 -23.96
N SER A 291 28.02 -1.50 -23.95
CA SER A 291 28.76 -0.66 -24.90
C SER A 291 29.97 0.01 -24.21
N GLY A 292 30.98 0.42 -24.96
CA GLY A 292 32.10 1.24 -24.46
C GLY A 292 31.69 2.71 -24.23
N PRO A 293 32.55 3.55 -23.64
CA PRO A 293 32.31 4.98 -23.51
C PRO A 293 32.07 5.62 -24.90
N PRO A 294 31.27 6.71 -24.98
CA PRO A 294 31.06 7.44 -26.23
C PRO A 294 32.40 7.94 -26.81
N VAL A 295 32.54 7.91 -28.14
CA VAL A 295 33.76 8.38 -28.84
C VAL A 295 33.64 9.87 -29.11
N SER A 296 34.67 10.65 -28.76
CA SER A 296 34.74 12.08 -29.08
C SER A 296 34.87 12.26 -30.59
N HIS A 297 33.85 12.84 -31.23
CA HIS A 297 33.99 13.32 -32.61
C HIS A 297 34.57 14.74 -32.59
N ASP A 298 35.89 14.84 -32.48
CA ASP A 298 36.60 16.05 -32.88
C ASP A 298 36.83 15.99 -34.39
N GLY A 299 35.99 16.73 -35.13
CA GLY A 299 36.25 17.10 -36.52
C GLY A 299 36.92 18.49 -36.56
N PRO A 300 37.79 18.74 -37.54
CA PRO A 300 38.72 19.89 -37.56
C PRO A 300 38.04 21.26 -37.60
#